data_AF-B8ZXI2-F1
#
_entry.id   AF-B8ZXI2-F1
#
_cell.length_a   1.000
_cell.length_b   1.000
_cell.length_c   1.000
_cell.angle_alpha   90.00
_cell.angle_beta   90.00
_cell.angle_gamma   90.00
#
_symmetry.space_group_name_H-M   'P 1'
#
loop_
_entity.id
_entity.type
_entity.pdbx_description
1 polymer ?
#
loop_
_entity_poly.entity_id
_entity_poly.type
_entity_poly.pdbx_seq_one_letter_code
_entity_poly.pdbx_strand_id
1 'polypeptide(L)'
;VTAIIFVVASSSYNMVIREDNQTNRLQEALNLFKSIWNNRWLRTISVILFLNKQDLLAEKVLAGKSKIEDYFPEFARYTTPEDATPEPGEDPRVIRSKYFIRDEFL
;
A
#
# COMPACT_ATOMS: atom_id res chain seq x y z
N VAL A 1 -21.87 3.66 -13.42
CA VAL A 1 -20.89 3.88 -12.32
C VAL A 1 -20.01 5.04 -12.75
N THR A 2 -19.81 6.03 -11.88
CA THR A 2 -19.01 7.22 -12.24
C THR A 2 -17.53 7.02 -11.90
N ALA A 3 -17.23 6.36 -10.78
CA ALA A 3 -15.90 5.97 -10.37
C ALA A 3 -15.98 4.78 -9.40
N ILE A 4 -14.88 4.05 -9.23
CA ILE A 4 -14.70 3.05 -8.18
C ILE A 4 -13.86 3.67 -7.07
N ILE A 5 -14.31 3.53 -5.82
CA ILE A 5 -13.48 3.86 -4.67
C ILE A 5 -12.85 2.56 -4.16
N PHE A 6 -11.52 2.46 -4.25
CA PHE A 6 -10.76 1.31 -3.77
C PHE A 6 -9.99 1.70 -2.52
N VAL A 7 -10.23 1.01 -1.40
CA VAL A 7 -9.66 1.35 -0.10
C VAL A 7 -8.69 0.25 0.34
N VAL A 8 -7.46 0.62 0.65
CA VAL A 8 -6.38 -0.28 1.05
C VAL A 8 -5.98 0.00 2.49
N ALA A 9 -5.80 -1.03 3.30
CA ALA A 9 -5.21 -0.89 4.64
C ALA A 9 -3.68 -0.97 4.55
N SER A 10 -3.01 0.16 4.32
CA SER A 10 -1.54 0.20 4.10
C SER A 10 -0.73 -0.34 5.28
N SER A 11 -1.25 -0.22 6.50
CA SER A 11 -0.60 -0.76 7.71
C SER A 11 -0.67 -2.29 7.83
N SER A 12 -1.38 -3.01 6.96
CA SER A 12 -1.54 -4.47 7.03
C SER A 12 -0.49 -5.26 6.24
N TYR A 13 0.64 -4.65 5.86
CA TYR A 13 1.75 -5.30 5.14
C TYR A 13 2.34 -6.53 5.85
N ASN A 14 2.14 -6.66 7.17
CA ASN A 14 2.65 -7.78 7.98
C ASN A 14 1.54 -8.70 8.52
N MET A 15 0.33 -8.63 7.94
CA MET A 15 -0.83 -9.40 8.39
C MET A 15 -1.32 -10.34 7.29
N VAL A 16 -1.99 -11.42 7.69
CA VAL A 16 -2.68 -12.35 6.78
C VAL A 16 -4.20 -12.12 6.78
N ILE A 17 -4.86 -12.42 5.66
CA ILE A 17 -6.33 -12.39 5.54
C ILE A 17 -6.95 -13.45 6.47
N ARG A 18 -8.21 -13.25 6.87
CA ARG A 18 -8.85 -14.14 7.85
C ARG A 18 -9.32 -15.45 7.24
N GLU A 19 -9.55 -15.42 5.93
CA GLU A 19 -10.19 -16.46 5.13
C GLU A 19 -9.32 -17.72 5.05
N ASP A 20 -8.01 -17.56 4.83
CA ASP A 20 -7.05 -18.67 4.75
C ASP A 20 -5.96 -18.62 5.83
N ASN A 21 -5.84 -17.50 6.56
CA ASN A 21 -4.79 -17.25 7.54
C ASN A 21 -3.36 -17.48 7.00
N GLN A 22 -3.17 -17.28 5.69
CA GLN A 22 -1.93 -17.55 4.96
C GLN A 22 -1.58 -16.40 4.01
N THR A 23 -2.56 -15.86 3.27
CA THR A 23 -2.31 -14.84 2.26
C THR A 23 -2.10 -13.47 2.89
N ASN A 24 -1.01 -12.77 2.53
CA ASN A 24 -0.73 -11.43 3.00
C ASN A 24 -1.83 -10.44 2.60
N ARG A 25 -2.32 -9.62 3.54
CA ARG A 25 -3.44 -8.69 3.30
C ARG A 25 -3.15 -7.61 2.27
N LEU A 26 -1.93 -7.06 2.28
CA LEU A 26 -1.55 -6.04 1.32
C LEU A 26 -1.36 -6.66 -0.07
N GLN A 27 -0.77 -7.85 -0.14
CA GLN A 27 -0.67 -8.62 -1.39
C GLN A 27 -2.05 -8.95 -1.97
N GLU A 28 -3.01 -9.34 -1.13
CA GLU A 28 -4.38 -9.59 -1.58
C GLU A 28 -5.04 -8.31 -2.12
N ALA A 29 -4.84 -7.17 -1.46
CA ALA A 29 -5.32 -5.88 -1.97
C ALA A 29 -4.71 -5.54 -3.34
N LEU A 30 -3.43 -5.81 -3.56
CA LEU A 30 -2.75 -5.65 -4.86
C LEU A 30 -3.36 -6.57 -5.93
N ASN A 31 -3.62 -7.84 -5.60
CA ASN A 31 -4.23 -8.81 -6.51
C ASN A 31 -5.65 -8.39 -6.92
N LEU A 32 -6.44 -7.92 -5.95
CA LEU A 32 -7.79 -7.41 -6.19
C LEU A 32 -7.77 -6.13 -7.05
N PHE A 33 -6.87 -5.20 -6.75
CA PHE A 33 -6.71 -3.98 -7.53
C PHE A 33 -6.33 -4.30 -8.99
N LYS A 34 -5.35 -5.18 -9.20
CA LYS A 34 -4.94 -5.65 -10.54
C LYS A 34 -6.10 -6.30 -11.30
N SER A 35 -6.97 -7.03 -10.60
CA SER A 35 -8.15 -7.65 -11.20
C SER A 35 -9.20 -6.62 -11.63
N ILE A 36 -9.40 -5.55 -10.85
CA ILE A 36 -10.27 -4.42 -11.20
C ILE A 36 -9.68 -3.64 -12.39
N TRP A 37 -8.39 -3.31 -12.33
CA TRP A 37 -7.69 -2.53 -13.35
C TRP A 37 -7.71 -3.22 -14.72
N ASN A 38 -7.53 -4.54 -14.75
CA ASN A 38 -7.54 -5.32 -15.99
C ASN A 38 -8.95 -5.76 -16.44
N ASN A 39 -10.01 -5.44 -15.67
CA ASN A 39 -11.35 -5.86 -15.99
C ASN A 39 -11.87 -5.16 -17.27
N ARG A 40 -12.17 -5.93 -18.31
CA ARG A 40 -12.66 -5.42 -19.60
C ARG A 40 -13.89 -4.51 -19.48
N TRP A 41 -14.72 -4.76 -18.47
CA TRP A 41 -15.97 -4.03 -18.22
C TRP A 41 -15.74 -2.70 -17.48
N LEU A 42 -14.55 -2.50 -16.89
CA LEU A 42 -14.21 -1.33 -16.08
C LEU A 42 -13.16 -0.41 -16.75
N ARG A 43 -12.78 -0.69 -18.01
CA ARG A 43 -11.73 0.05 -18.74
C ARG A 43 -11.91 1.56 -18.80
N THR A 44 -13.16 2.03 -18.80
CA THR A 44 -13.48 3.47 -18.86
C THR A 44 -13.82 4.07 -17.50
N ILE A 45 -13.79 3.26 -16.45
CA ILE A 45 -14.17 3.67 -15.10
C ILE A 45 -12.91 4.05 -14.34
N SER A 46 -12.85 5.30 -13.90
CA SER A 46 -11.75 5.77 -13.04
C SER A 46 -11.80 5.09 -11.67
N VAL A 47 -10.61 4.81 -11.12
CA VAL A 47 -10.45 4.28 -9.76
C VAL A 47 -9.82 5.36 -8.89
N ILE A 48 -10.49 5.70 -7.79
CA ILE A 48 -9.97 6.56 -6.73
C ILE A 48 -9.40 5.62 -5.65
N LEU A 49 -8.08 5.60 -5.53
CA LEU A 49 -7.36 4.78 -4.55
C LEU A 49 -7.17 5.53 -3.23
N PHE A 50 -7.70 4.97 -2.14
CA PHE A 50 -7.41 5.41 -0.79
C PHE A 50 -6.43 4.47 -0.11
N LEU A 51 -5.21 4.95 0.12
CA LEU A 51 -4.24 4.32 1.00
C LEU A 51 -4.59 4.70 2.45
N ASN A 52 -5.40 3.88 3.11
CA ASN A 52 -5.94 4.14 4.44
C ASN A 52 -5.01 3.61 5.56
N LYS A 53 -5.27 4.06 6.80
CA LYS A 53 -4.53 3.69 8.02
C LYS A 53 -3.06 4.16 8.01
N GLN A 54 -2.84 5.38 7.53
CA GLN A 54 -1.52 6.03 7.46
C GLN A 54 -0.92 6.25 8.86
N ASP A 55 -1.77 6.53 9.84
CA ASP A 55 -1.45 6.62 11.27
C ASP A 55 -0.82 5.31 11.79
N LEU A 56 -1.48 4.18 11.56
CA LEU A 56 -1.01 2.86 12.00
C LEU A 56 0.22 2.39 11.21
N LEU A 57 0.35 2.81 9.95
CA LEU A 57 1.55 2.55 9.16
C LEU A 57 2.75 3.28 9.77
N ALA A 58 2.60 4.56 10.09
CA ALA A 58 3.64 5.36 10.71
C ALA A 58 4.08 4.76 12.06
N GLU A 59 3.13 4.44 12.94
CA GLU A 59 3.42 3.80 14.23
C GLU A 59 4.25 2.51 14.05
N LYS A 60 3.83 1.65 13.11
CA LYS A 60 4.48 0.35 12.90
C LYS A 60 5.88 0.46 12.31
N VAL A 61 6.07 1.37 11.35
CA VAL A 61 7.37 1.66 10.75
C VAL A 61 8.33 2.22 11.78
N LEU A 62 7.86 3.18 12.60
CA LEU A 62 8.68 3.82 13.63
C LEU A 62 9.02 2.87 14.79
N ALA A 63 8.11 1.96 15.14
CA ALA A 63 8.36 0.92 16.15
C ALA A 63 9.48 -0.06 15.74
N GLY A 64 9.72 -0.24 14.44
CA GLY A 64 10.82 -1.04 13.91
C GLY A 64 10.75 -2.55 14.21
N LYS A 65 9.64 -3.04 14.77
CA LYS A 65 9.46 -4.46 15.15
C LYS A 65 9.19 -5.39 13.97
N SER A 66 8.64 -4.86 12.89
CA SER A 66 8.23 -5.61 11.70
C SER A 66 8.55 -4.78 10.47
N LYS A 67 9.58 -5.20 9.73
CA LYS A 67 10.08 -4.43 8.59
C LYS A 67 9.29 -4.78 7.34
N ILE A 68 9.07 -3.80 6.47
CA ILE A 68 8.35 -4.03 5.21
C ILE A 68 9.13 -5.00 4.32
N GLU A 69 10.46 -4.92 4.30
CA GLU A 69 11.36 -5.80 3.52
C GLU A 69 11.25 -7.30 3.86
N ASP A 70 10.73 -7.65 5.04
CA ASP A 70 10.49 -9.06 5.43
C ASP A 70 9.29 -9.68 4.66
N TYR A 71 8.39 -8.83 4.15
CA TYR A 71 7.16 -9.23 3.43
C TYR A 71 7.19 -8.82 1.96
N PHE A 72 7.87 -7.71 1.65
CA PHE A 72 8.02 -7.09 0.34
C PHE A 72 9.52 -6.81 0.09
N PRO A 73 10.30 -7.81 -0.33
CA PRO A 73 11.78 -7.72 -0.40
C PRO A 73 12.32 -6.57 -1.24
N GLU A 74 11.59 -6.17 -2.27
CA GLU A 74 11.86 -5.02 -3.14
C GLU A 74 11.95 -3.69 -2.38
N PHE A 75 11.29 -3.58 -1.21
CA PHE A 75 11.40 -2.41 -0.34
C PHE A 75 12.86 -2.15 0.09
N ALA A 76 13.70 -3.17 0.21
CA ALA A 76 15.10 -3.00 0.58
C ALA A 76 15.88 -2.13 -0.43
N ARG A 77 15.50 -2.19 -1.71
CA ARG A 77 16.12 -1.44 -2.80
C ARG A 77 15.35 -0.17 -3.18
N TYR A 78 14.15 0.00 -2.65
CA TYR A 78 13.30 1.13 -2.94
C TYR A 78 13.89 2.44 -2.39
N THR A 79 13.81 3.52 -3.17
CA THR A 79 14.22 4.86 -2.78
C THR A 79 13.04 5.80 -2.95
N THR A 80 12.84 6.70 -1.98
CA THR A 80 11.80 7.72 -2.06
C THR A 80 11.97 8.53 -3.35
N PRO A 81 10.90 8.72 -4.14
CA PRO A 81 11.00 9.44 -5.41
C PRO A 81 11.19 10.94 -5.16
N GLU A 82 11.81 11.62 -6.13
CA GLU A 82 12.15 13.06 -6.00
C GLU A 82 10.92 13.97 -5.98
N ASP A 83 9.80 13.51 -6.55
CA ASP A 83 8.51 14.21 -6.57
C ASP A 83 7.68 13.98 -5.30
N ALA A 84 8.25 13.32 -4.29
CA ALA A 84 7.56 13.12 -3.02
C ALA A 84 7.29 14.45 -2.31
N THR A 85 6.04 14.66 -1.92
CA THR A 85 5.56 15.78 -1.11
C THR A 85 5.25 15.30 0.32
N PRO A 86 6.25 15.25 1.22
CA PRO A 86 6.03 14.82 2.60
C PRO A 86 5.30 15.89 3.44
N GLU A 87 4.63 15.44 4.49
CA GLU A 87 4.04 16.36 5.46
C GLU A 87 5.14 17.00 6.35
N PRO A 88 4.98 18.25 6.81
CA PRO A 88 5.96 18.88 7.69
C PRO A 88 6.19 18.07 8.97
N GLY A 89 7.45 17.69 9.23
CA GLY A 89 7.83 16.91 10.42
C GLY A 89 7.66 15.40 10.28
N GLU A 90 7.31 14.89 9.09
CA GLU A 90 7.17 13.46 8.85
C GLU A 90 8.54 12.75 8.79
N ASP A 91 8.65 11.58 9.41
CA ASP A 91 9.89 10.80 9.44
C ASP A 91 10.21 10.22 8.04
N PRO A 92 11.45 10.34 7.54
CA PRO A 92 11.87 9.82 6.23
C PRO A 92 11.56 8.34 6.00
N ARG A 93 11.56 7.52 7.07
CA ARG A 93 11.22 6.09 6.99
C ARG A 93 9.73 5.90 6.70
N VAL A 94 8.89 6.74 7.29
CA VAL A 94 7.44 6.72 7.08
C VAL A 94 7.14 7.18 5.66
N ILE A 95 7.76 8.28 5.22
CA ILE A 95 7.63 8.79 3.85
C ILE A 95 7.99 7.69 2.84
N ARG A 96 9.19 7.10 2.97
CA ARG A 96 9.64 6.00 2.10
C ARG A 96 8.64 4.83 2.07
N SER A 97 8.07 4.47 3.22
CA SER A 97 7.09 3.39 3.34
C SER A 97 5.76 3.71 2.67
N LYS A 98 5.25 4.94 2.83
CA LYS A 98 4.01 5.41 2.19
C LYS A 98 4.13 5.37 0.67
N TYR A 99 5.24 5.91 0.16
CA TYR A 99 5.51 6.00 -1.27
C TYR A 99 5.76 4.64 -1.90
N PHE A 100 6.49 3.75 -1.22
CA PHE A 100 6.62 2.37 -1.66
C PHE A 100 5.26 1.70 -1.87
N ILE A 101 4.39 1.74 -0.84
CA ILE A 101 3.06 1.12 -0.93
C ILE A 101 2.23 1.79 -2.04
N ARG A 102 2.32 3.11 -2.22
CA ARG A 102 1.64 3.81 -3.32
C ARG A 102 2.08 3.26 -4.67
N ASP A 103 3.39 3.13 -4.88
CA ASP A 103 3.96 2.76 -6.17
C ASP A 103 3.67 1.30 -6.54
N GLU A 104 3.43 0.42 -5.56
CA GLU A 104 2.96 -0.95 -5.82
C GLU A 104 1.56 -1.00 -6.49
N PHE A 105 0.76 0.06 -6.38
CA PHE A 105 -0.57 0.15 -7.03
C PHE A 105 -0.56 0.91 -8.37
N LEU A 106 0.58 1.45 -8.81
CA LEU A 106 0.72 2.23 -10.04
C LEU A 106 1.26 1.38 -11.20
#